data_AF-A0A6I3ADV6-F1
#
_entry.id   AF-A0A6I3ADV6-F1
#
_cell.length_a   1.000
_cell.length_b   1.000
_cell.length_c   1.000
_cell.angle_alpha   90.00
_cell.angle_beta   90.00
_cell.angle_gamma   90.00
#
_symmetry.space_group_name_H-M   'P 1'
#
loop_
_entity.id
_entity.type
_entity.pdbx_description
1 polymer ?
#
loop_
_entity_poly.entity_id
_entity_poly.type
_entity_poly.pdbx_seq_one_letter_code
_entity_poly.pdbx_strand_id
1 'polypeptide(L)'
;MKRFALLLSTLLILSGFVSPTYAVENGTSALGDIKVVAPQPAGSRTPFCTAALLSEYILVSAAHCFTLNTGNEDSPVRTEPYTVSLPGVDASSDDINTRVKVMKIVVPSGYDNIWKPDQGDTRTQIDDIAFLFLEKPLVPNYQIEVATQFEVRQLKANHSPVTSYGYGLQGKNQQDNKPYKITLNASKRSGNEIVDYEKMISLEEVGGSLCPGDSGGPSYAEINGVTKLVSDTVGAGGCRGIEQAESIDLHTLVAPYLELAKQEWEKYAQENKIIYSPILAFNAIELDKAQKKIVAEAENSVAGLLVRRDFESTCCHHKSSNMFLEIKKGETWSVLMPASKVLFSSPSETEVGRAFVTAQVPIGSYVRWHIFAAGAFDYYGQPEKISIISIEEAQELLKVATDKAAADLKAKLATDKAAADLKAKLATDKAAADLKAKLATDKAAVTKKTTITCIKGKLVKKVAAVKPKCPKGYKVKK
;
A
#
# COMPACT_ATOMS: atom_id res chain seq x y z
N MET A 1 -4.23 29.47 78.23
CA MET A 1 -4.32 28.28 77.37
C MET A 1 -4.05 28.71 75.93
N LYS A 2 -2.83 28.47 75.42
CA LYS A 2 -2.34 28.98 74.12
C LYS A 2 -2.81 28.05 73.01
N ARG A 3 -3.46 28.61 71.99
CA ARG A 3 -3.97 27.89 70.80
C ARG A 3 -2.82 27.64 69.83
N PHE A 4 -2.53 26.37 69.53
CA PHE A 4 -1.63 25.96 68.46
C PHE A 4 -2.43 25.91 67.15
N ALA A 5 -2.04 26.73 66.17
CA ALA A 5 -2.51 26.61 64.80
C ALA A 5 -1.58 25.65 64.05
N LEU A 6 -2.13 24.53 63.59
CA LEU A 6 -1.42 23.53 62.78
C LEU A 6 -1.53 23.97 61.31
N LEU A 7 -0.42 24.46 60.74
CA LEU A 7 -0.28 24.72 59.30
C LEU A 7 -0.10 23.39 58.58
N LEU A 8 -1.14 22.97 57.85
CA LEU A 8 -1.10 21.81 56.95
C LEU A 8 -0.45 22.26 55.63
N SER A 9 0.83 21.94 55.43
CA SER A 9 1.50 22.13 54.14
C SER A 9 1.03 21.05 53.16
N THR A 10 0.11 21.42 52.26
CA THR A 10 -0.24 20.61 51.09
C THR A 10 0.96 20.53 50.15
N LEU A 11 1.65 19.39 50.18
CA LEU A 11 2.67 18.99 49.21
C LEU A 11 1.96 18.68 47.89
N LEU A 12 1.92 19.65 46.97
CA LEU A 12 1.42 19.47 45.61
C LEU A 12 2.45 18.62 44.85
N ILE A 13 2.23 17.30 44.80
CA ILE A 13 3.01 16.40 43.95
C ILE A 13 2.60 16.74 42.51
N LEU A 14 3.41 17.55 41.82
CA LEU A 14 3.39 17.61 40.35
C LEU A 14 3.78 16.22 39.85
N SER A 15 2.79 15.36 39.62
CA SER A 15 2.93 14.21 38.74
C SER A 15 3.19 14.76 37.34
N GLY A 16 4.46 14.94 37.00
CA GLY A 16 4.87 15.11 35.62
C GLY A 16 4.36 13.89 34.85
N PHE A 17 3.39 14.11 33.96
CA PHE A 17 3.09 13.15 32.92
C PHE A 17 4.33 13.05 32.04
N VAL A 18 5.21 12.11 32.36
CA VAL A 18 6.25 11.69 31.43
C VAL A 18 5.51 10.91 30.36
N SER A 19 5.24 11.54 29.22
CA SER A 19 4.76 10.80 28.05
C SER A 19 5.80 9.74 27.72
N PRO A 20 5.46 8.44 27.75
CA PRO A 20 6.36 7.40 27.30
C PRO A 20 6.69 7.65 25.82
N THR A 21 7.96 7.65 25.50
CA THR A 21 8.45 7.81 24.13
C THR A 21 8.48 6.42 23.47
N TYR A 22 7.83 6.28 22.31
CA TYR A 22 7.50 5.04 21.58
C TYR A 22 8.02 5.02 20.14
N ALA A 23 8.70 3.96 19.61
CA ALA A 23 9.13 3.90 18.19
C ALA A 23 7.93 4.13 17.33
N VAL A 24 8.10 4.79 16.18
CA VAL A 24 6.96 5.48 15.60
C VAL A 24 6.43 6.50 16.62
N GLU A 25 6.70 7.78 16.42
CA GLU A 25 6.31 8.84 17.36
C GLU A 25 4.81 8.75 17.71
N ASN A 26 4.49 8.72 19.00
CA ASN A 26 3.13 8.50 19.53
C ASN A 26 2.47 7.17 19.11
N GLY A 27 3.27 6.19 18.70
CA GLY A 27 2.84 4.82 18.43
C GLY A 27 2.47 4.05 19.70
N THR A 28 2.03 2.81 19.50
CA THR A 28 1.72 1.86 20.58
C THR A 28 2.65 0.66 20.48
N SER A 29 3.00 0.04 21.62
CA SER A 29 3.93 -1.09 21.62
C SER A 29 3.42 -2.24 20.75
N ALA A 30 4.33 -2.79 19.94
CA ALA A 30 4.12 -3.98 19.13
C ALA A 30 4.99 -5.15 19.64
N LEU A 31 5.41 -5.11 20.91
CA LEU A 31 6.16 -6.19 21.54
C LEU A 31 5.34 -7.49 21.50
N GLY A 32 5.96 -8.56 21.03
CA GLY A 32 5.34 -9.87 20.80
C GLY A 32 4.59 -9.99 19.46
N ASP A 33 4.49 -8.94 18.64
CA ASP A 33 3.83 -9.03 17.34
C ASP A 33 4.75 -9.69 16.30
N ILE A 34 4.30 -10.83 15.76
CA ILE A 34 5.05 -11.61 14.77
C ILE A 34 5.20 -10.92 13.42
N LYS A 35 4.51 -9.80 13.18
CA LYS A 35 4.48 -9.09 11.89
C LYS A 35 5.68 -8.20 11.63
N VAL A 36 6.56 -8.01 12.60
CA VAL A 36 7.67 -7.05 12.51
C VAL A 36 8.96 -7.64 13.05
N VAL A 37 10.05 -7.45 12.31
CA VAL A 37 11.41 -7.90 12.67
C VAL A 37 12.42 -6.79 12.41
N ALA A 38 13.59 -6.88 13.05
CA ALA A 38 14.68 -5.93 12.88
C ALA A 38 15.89 -6.61 12.23
N PRO A 39 16.11 -6.44 10.90
CA PRO A 39 17.39 -6.79 10.29
C PRO A 39 18.49 -5.85 10.78
N GLN A 40 19.66 -6.42 11.09
CA GLN A 40 20.78 -5.74 11.73
C GLN A 40 22.10 -6.26 11.18
N PRO A 41 23.16 -5.43 11.06
CA PRO A 41 24.51 -5.93 10.83
C PRO A 41 24.83 -7.02 11.85
N ALA A 42 25.49 -8.10 11.43
CA ALA A 42 25.80 -9.21 12.30
C ALA A 42 26.62 -8.73 13.52
N GLY A 43 26.17 -9.05 14.73
CA GLY A 43 26.79 -8.57 15.97
C GLY A 43 26.20 -7.26 16.52
N SER A 44 25.39 -6.53 15.76
CA SER A 44 24.68 -5.35 16.25
C SER A 44 23.45 -5.72 17.08
N ARG A 45 23.14 -4.90 18.09
CA ARG A 45 21.91 -4.94 18.90
C ARG A 45 20.97 -3.77 18.65
N THR A 46 21.39 -2.84 17.80
CA THR A 46 20.63 -1.62 17.51
C THR A 46 19.97 -1.79 16.15
N PRO A 47 18.62 -1.84 16.10
CA PRO A 47 17.88 -1.79 14.84
C PRO A 47 18.22 -0.52 14.08
N PHE A 48 18.59 -0.68 12.82
CA PHE A 48 18.83 0.45 11.91
C PHE A 48 17.74 0.58 10.85
N CYS A 49 17.03 -0.52 10.58
CA CYS A 49 15.86 -0.61 9.72
C CYS A 49 14.91 -1.67 10.27
N THR A 50 13.71 -1.70 9.69
CA THR A 50 12.63 -2.62 10.02
C THR A 50 12.28 -3.49 8.80
N ALA A 51 11.69 -4.66 9.02
CA ALA A 51 11.22 -5.53 7.95
C ALA A 51 9.96 -6.32 8.33
N ALA A 52 9.25 -6.83 7.34
CA ALA A 52 8.16 -7.81 7.48
C ALA A 52 8.60 -9.20 7.03
N LEU A 53 7.95 -10.23 7.58
CA LEU A 53 7.95 -11.54 6.96
C LEU A 53 6.98 -11.57 5.77
N LEU A 54 7.47 -12.02 4.62
CA LEU A 54 6.66 -12.39 3.45
C LEU A 54 6.34 -13.90 3.43
N SER A 55 7.25 -14.69 4.01
CA SER A 55 7.10 -16.12 4.29
C SER A 55 8.02 -16.51 5.44
N GLU A 56 8.10 -17.80 5.77
CA GLU A 56 9.06 -18.29 6.77
C GLU A 56 10.54 -18.03 6.39
N TYR A 57 10.86 -17.85 5.10
CA TYR A 57 12.24 -17.67 4.59
C TYR A 57 12.53 -16.30 3.97
N ILE A 58 11.50 -15.48 3.74
CA ILE A 58 11.64 -14.25 2.95
C ILE A 58 11.14 -13.10 3.79
N LEU A 59 11.96 -12.06 3.88
CA LEU A 59 11.56 -10.76 4.43
C LEU A 59 11.41 -9.74 3.31
N VAL A 60 10.61 -8.71 3.58
CA VAL A 60 10.56 -7.48 2.78
C VAL A 60 10.96 -6.29 3.65
N SER A 61 11.73 -5.37 3.09
CA SER A 61 12.24 -4.16 3.74
C SER A 61 12.59 -3.13 2.65
N ALA A 62 13.11 -1.96 3.01
CA ALA A 62 13.50 -0.93 2.04
C ALA A 62 14.90 -1.22 1.47
N ALA A 63 15.11 -0.93 0.18
CA ALA A 63 16.40 -1.13 -0.47
C ALA A 63 17.48 -0.20 0.08
N HIS A 64 17.15 1.05 0.43
CA HIS A 64 18.12 2.02 0.95
C HIS A 64 18.79 1.58 2.26
N CYS A 65 18.19 0.64 2.98
CA CYS A 65 18.80 0.01 4.17
C CYS A 65 19.99 -0.88 3.80
N PHE A 66 19.97 -1.49 2.62
CA PHE A 66 20.91 -2.55 2.23
C PHE A 66 21.77 -2.19 1.04
N THR A 67 21.69 -0.95 0.54
CA THR A 67 22.50 -0.45 -0.57
C THR A 67 23.42 0.67 -0.11
N LEU A 68 24.50 0.89 -0.86
CA LEU A 68 25.33 2.07 -0.69
C LEU A 68 24.62 3.28 -1.33
N ASN A 69 24.60 4.42 -0.65
CA ASN A 69 24.14 5.65 -1.28
C ASN A 69 25.26 6.20 -2.18
N THR A 70 25.21 5.86 -3.47
CA THR A 70 26.12 6.39 -4.50
C THR A 70 25.58 7.67 -5.14
N GLY A 71 24.33 8.03 -4.85
CA GLY A 71 23.64 9.15 -5.49
C GLY A 71 23.37 8.96 -6.99
N ASN A 72 23.38 7.73 -7.47
CA ASN A 72 23.15 7.32 -8.87
C ASN A 72 22.28 6.05 -8.90
N GLU A 73 21.73 5.77 -10.10
CA GLU A 73 21.06 4.52 -10.45
C GLU A 73 21.93 3.28 -10.11
N ASP A 74 21.28 2.14 -9.83
CA ASP A 74 21.94 0.86 -9.54
C ASP A 74 22.88 0.90 -8.33
N SER A 75 22.45 1.58 -7.27
CA SER A 75 23.16 1.60 -5.98
C SER A 75 23.50 0.17 -5.50
N PRO A 76 24.80 -0.18 -5.35
CA PRO A 76 25.21 -1.56 -5.10
C PRO A 76 24.77 -2.02 -3.71
N VAL A 77 24.40 -3.29 -3.62
CA VAL A 77 24.08 -3.95 -2.35
C VAL A 77 25.31 -4.00 -1.44
N ARG A 78 25.12 -3.67 -0.17
CA ARG A 78 26.13 -3.76 0.89
C ARG A 78 26.57 -5.21 1.08
N THR A 79 27.87 -5.40 1.29
CA THR A 79 28.48 -6.73 1.47
C THR A 79 28.57 -7.17 2.92
N GLU A 80 28.16 -6.30 3.85
CA GLU A 80 28.15 -6.58 5.28
C GLU A 80 27.21 -7.77 5.58
N PRO A 81 27.59 -8.68 6.48
CA PRO A 81 26.70 -9.77 6.88
C PRO A 81 25.56 -9.21 7.75
N TYR A 82 24.33 -9.65 7.48
CA TYR A 82 23.16 -9.26 8.27
C TYR A 82 22.56 -10.47 9.00
N THR A 83 21.98 -10.19 10.17
CA THR A 83 21.18 -11.13 10.95
C THR A 83 19.84 -10.49 11.29
N VAL A 84 18.84 -11.31 11.59
CA VAL A 84 17.47 -10.84 11.86
C VAL A 84 17.09 -11.19 13.29
N SER A 85 16.54 -10.21 14.01
CA SER A 85 15.94 -10.45 15.33
C SER A 85 14.83 -11.50 15.26
N LEU A 86 14.46 -12.07 16.41
CA LEU A 86 13.17 -12.74 16.50
C LEU A 86 12.03 -11.72 16.26
N PRO A 87 10.86 -12.15 15.78
CA PRO A 87 9.73 -11.26 15.56
C PRO A 87 9.23 -10.62 16.85
N GLY A 88 8.95 -9.31 16.79
CA GLY A 88 8.31 -8.56 17.86
C GLY A 88 9.10 -8.44 19.16
N VAL A 89 10.40 -8.76 19.20
CA VAL A 89 11.18 -8.75 20.46
C VAL A 89 11.82 -7.40 20.72
N ASP A 90 12.26 -7.15 21.96
CA ASP A 90 13.24 -6.12 22.23
C ASP A 90 14.60 -6.55 21.66
N ALA A 91 15.02 -5.90 20.58
CA ALA A 91 16.22 -6.25 19.81
C ALA A 91 17.53 -6.05 20.60
N SER A 92 17.49 -5.29 21.70
CA SER A 92 18.65 -5.17 22.58
C SER A 92 18.84 -6.40 23.48
N SER A 93 17.77 -7.18 23.70
CA SER A 93 17.70 -8.24 24.70
C SER A 93 17.68 -9.67 24.13
N ASP A 94 17.47 -9.84 22.83
CA ASP A 94 17.43 -11.17 22.21
C ASP A 94 18.81 -11.85 22.13
N ASP A 95 18.82 -13.17 21.98
CA ASP A 95 20.06 -13.93 21.84
C ASP A 95 20.62 -13.79 20.42
N ILE A 96 21.61 -12.90 20.30
CA ILE A 96 22.28 -12.57 19.04
C ILE A 96 22.89 -13.80 18.33
N ASN A 97 23.29 -14.84 19.08
CA ASN A 97 23.88 -16.05 18.50
C ASN A 97 22.84 -16.95 17.84
N THR A 98 21.56 -16.75 18.14
CA THR A 98 20.45 -17.54 17.58
C THR A 98 19.79 -16.89 16.37
N ARG A 99 20.10 -15.62 16.12
CA ARG A 99 19.54 -14.84 15.01
C ARG A 99 19.83 -15.49 13.66
N VAL A 100 18.84 -15.43 12.79
CA VAL A 100 18.92 -16.03 11.46
C VAL A 100 19.73 -15.11 10.54
N LYS A 101 20.67 -15.68 9.78
CA LYS A 101 21.44 -14.92 8.80
C LYS A 101 20.63 -14.59 7.56
N VAL A 102 20.87 -13.42 7.01
CA VAL A 102 20.46 -13.05 5.65
C VAL A 102 21.52 -13.56 4.67
N MET A 103 21.10 -14.42 3.75
CA MET A 103 21.98 -15.09 2.80
C MET A 103 21.99 -14.43 1.43
N LYS A 104 20.91 -13.76 1.06
CA LYS A 104 20.79 -13.02 -0.20
C LYS A 104 19.89 -11.82 0.00
N ILE A 105 20.27 -10.71 -0.63
CA ILE A 105 19.50 -9.48 -0.70
C ILE A 105 19.18 -9.25 -2.18
N VAL A 106 17.91 -9.05 -2.49
CA VAL A 106 17.41 -8.79 -3.83
C VAL A 106 16.82 -7.40 -3.86
N VAL A 107 17.30 -6.56 -4.77
CA VAL A 107 16.77 -5.21 -5.03
C VAL A 107 16.32 -5.13 -6.50
N PRO A 108 15.27 -4.35 -6.82
CA PRO A 108 14.89 -4.07 -8.21
C PRO A 108 16.02 -3.39 -8.97
N SER A 109 16.16 -3.71 -10.26
CA SER A 109 17.09 -2.98 -11.15
C SER A 109 16.65 -1.53 -11.45
N GLY A 110 15.40 -1.18 -11.11
CA GLY A 110 14.91 0.20 -11.19
C GLY A 110 15.12 1.01 -9.91
N TYR A 111 15.79 0.42 -8.90
CA TYR A 111 16.04 1.09 -7.64
C TYR A 111 17.05 2.23 -7.82
N ASP A 112 16.66 3.42 -7.36
CA ASP A 112 17.55 4.59 -7.36
C ASP A 112 17.41 5.37 -6.04
N ASN A 113 18.57 5.74 -5.49
CA ASN A 113 18.68 6.55 -4.29
C ASN A 113 19.16 7.96 -4.65
N ILE A 114 18.24 8.76 -5.18
CA ILE A 114 18.49 10.16 -5.59
C ILE A 114 18.40 11.16 -4.43
N TRP A 115 18.25 10.69 -3.19
CA TRP A 115 18.14 11.53 -2.01
C TRP A 115 19.49 12.17 -1.67
N LYS A 116 19.65 13.48 -1.97
CA LYS A 116 20.86 14.29 -1.72
C LYS A 116 20.51 15.60 -0.99
N PRO A 117 20.04 15.51 0.28
CA PRO A 117 19.59 16.68 1.03
C PRO A 117 20.72 17.68 1.30
N ASP A 118 21.97 17.22 1.34
CA ASP A 118 23.18 18.03 1.47
C ASP A 118 23.41 18.96 0.27
N GLN A 119 22.88 18.59 -0.89
CA GLN A 119 22.93 19.37 -2.13
C GLN A 119 21.62 20.13 -2.39
N GLY A 120 20.68 20.12 -1.43
CA GLY A 120 19.35 20.70 -1.59
C GLY A 120 18.41 19.90 -2.50
N ASP A 121 18.81 18.72 -2.95
CA ASP A 121 17.97 17.84 -3.76
C ASP A 121 17.15 16.92 -2.84
N THR A 122 15.85 17.17 -2.82
CA THR A 122 14.88 16.50 -1.95
C THR A 122 14.07 15.44 -2.68
N ARG A 123 14.48 15.04 -3.89
CA ARG A 123 13.85 13.93 -4.61
C ARG A 123 14.00 12.63 -3.81
N THR A 124 12.92 11.85 -3.77
CA THR A 124 12.82 10.60 -2.98
C THR A 124 13.40 9.39 -3.73
N GLN A 125 13.56 8.27 -3.04
CA GLN A 125 14.00 7.00 -3.62
C GLN A 125 12.94 6.42 -4.57
N ILE A 126 13.40 5.76 -5.63
CA ILE A 126 12.57 5.09 -6.64
C ILE A 126 12.65 3.59 -6.39
N ASP A 127 11.52 2.89 -6.51
CA ASP A 127 11.43 1.43 -6.37
C ASP A 127 12.15 0.89 -5.11
N ASP A 128 12.03 1.63 -3.99
CA ASP A 128 12.78 1.41 -2.76
C ASP A 128 12.20 0.26 -1.94
N ILE A 129 12.55 -0.96 -2.34
CA ILE A 129 12.14 -2.22 -1.73
C ILE A 129 13.22 -3.28 -1.92
N ALA A 130 13.40 -4.13 -0.93
CA ALA A 130 14.35 -5.23 -0.93
C ALA A 130 13.71 -6.50 -0.37
N PHE A 131 14.11 -7.64 -0.92
CA PHE A 131 13.77 -8.96 -0.41
C PHE A 131 14.99 -9.62 0.20
N LEU A 132 14.86 -10.07 1.45
CA LEU A 132 15.95 -10.71 2.20
C LEU A 132 15.65 -12.20 2.32
N PHE A 133 16.53 -13.05 1.79
CA PHE A 133 16.38 -14.51 1.89
C PHE A 133 17.20 -15.03 3.06
N LEU A 134 16.56 -15.86 3.88
CA LEU A 134 17.10 -16.31 5.15
C LEU A 134 17.78 -17.68 5.05
N GLU A 135 18.74 -17.93 5.94
CA GLU A 135 19.46 -19.20 6.08
C GLU A 135 18.53 -20.36 6.48
N LYS A 136 17.54 -20.09 7.32
CA LYS A 136 16.57 -21.06 7.86
C LYS A 136 15.22 -20.37 8.13
N PRO A 137 14.12 -21.13 8.32
CA PRO A 137 12.83 -20.54 8.67
C PRO A 137 12.95 -19.66 9.93
N LEU A 138 12.49 -18.42 9.86
CA LEU A 138 12.43 -17.54 11.03
C LEU A 138 11.20 -17.84 11.88
N VAL A 139 10.04 -17.96 11.24
CA VAL A 139 8.78 -18.39 11.86
C VAL A 139 8.21 -19.54 11.05
N PRO A 140 8.30 -20.79 11.54
CA PRO A 140 7.84 -21.95 10.81
C PRO A 140 6.39 -21.83 10.35
N ASN A 141 6.13 -22.14 9.08
CA ASN A 141 4.79 -22.06 8.46
C ASN A 141 4.17 -20.65 8.40
N TYR A 142 4.95 -19.58 8.60
CA TYR A 142 4.42 -18.22 8.43
C TYR A 142 3.96 -17.98 6.99
N GLN A 143 2.77 -17.41 6.84
CA GLN A 143 2.14 -17.07 5.57
C GLN A 143 1.38 -15.76 5.73
N ILE A 144 1.40 -14.92 4.70
CA ILE A 144 0.68 -13.65 4.66
C ILE A 144 0.09 -13.44 3.27
N GLU A 145 -1.07 -12.80 3.19
CA GLU A 145 -1.61 -12.30 1.93
C GLU A 145 -1.07 -10.90 1.66
N VAL A 146 -0.82 -10.57 0.39
CA VAL A 146 -0.39 -9.22 -0.02
C VAL A 146 -1.56 -8.53 -0.71
N ALA A 147 -1.79 -7.27 -0.39
CA ALA A 147 -2.85 -6.45 -0.99
C ALA A 147 -2.54 -6.21 -2.47
N THR A 148 -3.52 -6.43 -3.32
CA THR A 148 -3.44 -6.17 -4.77
C THR A 148 -3.47 -4.68 -5.08
N GLN A 149 -3.12 -4.29 -6.31
CA GLN A 149 -3.14 -2.88 -6.71
C GLN A 149 -4.55 -2.27 -6.58
N PHE A 150 -5.60 -3.04 -6.86
CA PHE A 150 -6.99 -2.57 -6.75
C PHE A 150 -7.45 -2.41 -5.31
N GLU A 151 -7.05 -3.33 -4.43
CA GLU A 151 -7.30 -3.20 -2.99
C GLU A 151 -6.61 -1.94 -2.45
N VAL A 152 -5.38 -1.67 -2.86
CA VAL A 152 -4.66 -0.44 -2.50
C VAL A 152 -5.35 0.82 -3.04
N ARG A 153 -5.85 0.79 -4.28
CA ARG A 153 -6.62 1.92 -4.83
C ARG A 153 -7.88 2.21 -4.01
N GLN A 154 -8.56 1.17 -3.51
CA GLN A 154 -9.69 1.34 -2.59
C GLN A 154 -9.24 1.94 -1.24
N LEU A 155 -8.12 1.46 -0.68
CA LEU A 155 -7.58 2.04 0.56
C LEU A 155 -7.33 3.56 0.40
N LYS A 156 -6.65 3.96 -0.68
CA LYS A 156 -6.37 5.36 -1.01
C LYS A 156 -7.64 6.18 -1.25
N ALA A 157 -8.61 5.63 -1.98
CA ALA A 157 -9.86 6.34 -2.30
C ALA A 157 -10.75 6.56 -1.08
N ASN A 158 -10.72 5.64 -0.11
CA ASN A 158 -11.58 5.65 1.05
C ASN A 158 -10.90 6.22 2.31
N HIS A 159 -9.66 6.71 2.20
CA HIS A 159 -8.82 7.06 3.36
C HIS A 159 -8.80 5.97 4.44
N SER A 160 -8.71 4.71 4.00
CA SER A 160 -8.85 3.56 4.90
C SER A 160 -7.67 3.46 5.86
N PRO A 161 -7.88 2.97 7.09
CA PRO A 161 -6.83 2.80 8.08
C PRO A 161 -5.81 1.74 7.64
N VAL A 162 -4.53 2.07 7.78
CA VAL A 162 -3.37 1.21 7.53
C VAL A 162 -2.46 1.28 8.75
N THR A 163 -2.05 0.12 9.27
CA THR A 163 -1.20 0.02 10.45
C THR A 163 0.26 -0.24 10.06
N SER A 164 1.13 0.72 10.33
CA SER A 164 2.57 0.67 10.09
C SER A 164 3.32 0.22 11.35
N TYR A 165 4.40 -0.55 11.19
CA TYR A 165 5.23 -1.06 12.27
C TYR A 165 6.68 -0.64 12.10
N GLY A 166 7.38 -0.40 13.22
CA GLY A 166 8.72 0.17 13.21
C GLY A 166 9.53 -0.14 14.47
N TYR A 167 10.85 -0.21 14.32
CA TYR A 167 11.85 -0.26 15.41
C TYR A 167 12.65 1.04 15.52
N GLY A 168 12.28 2.08 14.78
CA GLY A 168 12.99 3.35 14.67
C GLY A 168 12.86 4.23 15.90
N LEU A 169 13.06 5.53 15.69
CA LEU A 169 13.03 6.49 16.78
C LEU A 169 11.63 6.68 17.34
N GLN A 170 11.59 6.99 18.62
CA GLN A 170 10.38 7.32 19.36
C GLN A 170 10.02 8.81 19.41
N GLY A 171 11.03 9.60 19.12
CA GLY A 171 11.14 11.01 19.37
C GLY A 171 12.58 11.39 19.03
N LYS A 172 12.88 12.68 19.09
CA LYS A 172 14.21 13.19 18.68
C LYS A 172 15.33 12.47 19.45
N ASN A 173 16.13 11.69 18.73
CA ASN A 173 17.27 10.90 19.24
C ASN A 173 16.91 9.88 20.34
N GLN A 174 15.67 9.35 20.35
CA GLN A 174 15.25 8.36 21.34
C GLN A 174 14.96 7.03 20.65
N GLN A 175 15.73 5.99 20.98
CA GLN A 175 15.54 4.62 20.48
C GLN A 175 15.69 3.61 21.63
N ASP A 176 14.67 2.80 21.89
CA ASP A 176 14.58 1.82 22.98
C ASP A 176 14.72 0.37 22.47
N ASN A 177 14.92 0.22 21.15
CA ASN A 177 15.11 -1.03 20.42
C ASN A 177 13.88 -1.97 20.44
N LYS A 178 12.70 -1.47 20.81
CA LYS A 178 11.45 -2.24 20.78
C LYS A 178 10.62 -1.90 19.55
N PRO A 179 9.76 -2.82 19.11
CA PRO A 179 8.85 -2.56 18.02
C PRO A 179 7.60 -1.84 18.52
N TYR A 180 7.09 -0.99 17.64
CA TYR A 180 5.85 -0.25 17.86
C TYR A 180 5.07 -0.15 16.55
N LYS A 181 3.84 0.35 16.66
CA LYS A 181 2.93 0.52 15.56
C LYS A 181 2.06 1.76 15.69
N ILE A 182 1.66 2.30 14.55
CA ILE A 182 0.67 3.37 14.44
C ILE A 182 -0.33 3.01 13.35
N THR A 183 -1.57 3.48 13.49
CA THR A 183 -2.57 3.37 12.43
C THR A 183 -2.83 4.75 11.87
N LEU A 184 -2.56 4.92 10.58
CA LEU A 184 -2.72 6.15 9.84
C LEU A 184 -3.68 5.90 8.67
N ASN A 185 -4.22 6.96 8.08
CA ASN A 185 -5.15 6.83 6.95
C ASN A 185 -4.38 6.86 5.64
N ALA A 186 -4.69 5.92 4.75
CA ALA A 186 -4.15 5.90 3.41
C ALA A 186 -4.55 7.16 2.63
N SER A 187 -3.63 7.69 1.84
CA SER A 187 -3.86 8.85 0.99
C SER A 187 -3.15 8.70 -0.34
N LYS A 188 -3.52 9.58 -1.28
CA LYS A 188 -2.82 9.73 -2.54
C LYS A 188 -1.71 10.78 -2.36
N ARG A 189 -0.65 10.62 -3.14
CA ARG A 189 0.37 11.64 -3.33
C ARG A 189 0.57 11.87 -4.82
N SER A 190 0.92 13.10 -5.18
CA SER A 190 1.22 13.52 -6.54
C SER A 190 2.26 14.63 -6.52
N GLY A 191 2.88 14.92 -7.66
CA GLY A 191 3.71 16.11 -7.85
C GLY A 191 5.18 15.87 -8.14
N ASN A 192 5.68 14.63 -8.04
CA ASN A 192 7.01 14.25 -8.54
C ASN A 192 6.86 13.35 -9.77
N GLU A 193 7.24 13.86 -10.94
CA GLU A 193 7.11 13.17 -12.24
C GLU A 193 7.96 11.91 -12.36
N ILE A 194 8.99 11.78 -11.54
CA ILE A 194 9.91 10.65 -11.55
C ILE A 194 9.33 9.47 -10.75
N VAL A 195 8.37 9.73 -9.86
CA VAL A 195 7.80 8.73 -8.96
C VAL A 195 6.59 8.05 -9.60
N ASP A 196 6.63 6.73 -9.69
CA ASP A 196 5.46 5.93 -10.07
C ASP A 196 4.50 5.75 -8.88
N TYR A 197 3.54 6.65 -8.76
CA TYR A 197 2.53 6.63 -7.69
C TYR A 197 1.59 5.42 -7.72
N GLU A 198 1.58 4.62 -8.81
CA GLU A 198 0.87 3.34 -8.86
C GLU A 198 1.63 2.22 -8.12
N LYS A 199 2.92 2.43 -7.82
CA LYS A 199 3.75 1.56 -7.00
C LYS A 199 3.96 2.07 -5.57
N MET A 200 3.29 3.16 -5.19
CA MET A 200 3.46 3.76 -3.87
C MET A 200 2.14 3.94 -3.15
N ILE A 201 2.19 4.11 -1.83
CA ILE A 201 1.10 4.61 -1.01
C ILE A 201 1.65 5.62 -0.02
N SER A 202 0.81 6.56 0.36
CA SER A 202 1.11 7.55 1.39
C SER A 202 0.11 7.39 2.51
N LEU A 203 0.52 7.70 3.74
CA LEU A 203 -0.32 7.72 4.91
C LEU A 203 -0.25 9.09 5.57
N GLU A 204 -1.39 9.56 6.07
CA GLU A 204 -1.53 10.86 6.74
C GLU A 204 -1.03 10.76 8.18
N GLU A 205 0.08 11.43 8.50
CA GLU A 205 0.71 11.45 9.82
C GLU A 205 -0.01 12.42 10.76
N VAL A 206 -1.23 12.04 11.17
CA VAL A 206 -2.06 12.79 12.12
C VAL A 206 -1.96 12.15 13.50
N GLY A 207 -1.46 12.91 14.48
CA GLY A 207 -1.32 12.47 15.87
C GLY A 207 -0.07 11.65 16.19
N GLY A 208 0.69 11.23 15.18
CA GLY A 208 1.99 10.56 15.30
C GLY A 208 2.67 10.42 13.94
N SER A 209 3.94 9.98 13.93
CA SER A 209 4.77 9.95 12.72
C SER A 209 5.69 8.73 12.67
N LEU A 210 6.03 8.28 11.47
CA LEU A 210 7.12 7.34 11.25
C LEU A 210 8.46 8.10 11.28
N CYS A 211 9.51 7.43 11.72
CA CYS A 211 10.77 8.06 12.09
C CYS A 211 11.99 7.33 11.52
N PRO A 212 13.20 7.95 11.57
CA PRO A 212 14.42 7.26 11.20
C PRO A 212 14.54 5.90 11.90
N GLY A 213 14.87 4.86 11.14
CA GLY A 213 14.91 3.46 11.60
C GLY A 213 13.60 2.69 11.39
N ASP A 214 12.48 3.36 11.13
CA ASP A 214 11.24 2.71 10.67
C ASP A 214 11.29 2.35 9.18
N SER A 215 12.32 2.80 8.46
CA SER A 215 12.61 2.41 7.07
C SER A 215 12.53 0.89 6.86
N GLY A 216 11.83 0.47 5.80
CA GLY A 216 11.49 -0.92 5.51
C GLY A 216 10.40 -1.51 6.38
N GLY A 217 9.89 -0.72 7.34
CA GLY A 217 8.84 -1.09 8.27
C GLY A 217 7.53 -1.40 7.55
N PRO A 218 6.87 -2.52 7.90
CA PRO A 218 5.72 -2.97 7.14
C PRO A 218 4.44 -2.25 7.52
N SER A 219 3.60 -2.09 6.53
CA SER A 219 2.25 -1.54 6.65
C SER A 219 1.23 -2.59 6.28
N TYR A 220 0.22 -2.77 7.14
CA TYR A 220 -0.83 -3.76 7.00
C TYR A 220 -2.21 -3.13 6.97
N ALA A 221 -3.14 -3.74 6.23
CA ALA A 221 -4.55 -3.35 6.22
C ALA A 221 -5.46 -4.57 6.40
N GLU A 222 -6.60 -4.36 7.06
CA GLU A 222 -7.68 -5.34 7.13
C GLU A 222 -8.59 -5.19 5.92
N ILE A 223 -8.58 -6.18 5.02
CA ILE A 223 -9.34 -6.15 3.77
C ILE A 223 -10.24 -7.36 3.73
N ASN A 224 -11.56 -7.15 3.75
CA ASN A 224 -12.56 -8.22 3.80
C ASN A 224 -12.35 -9.22 4.95
N GLY A 225 -11.89 -8.72 6.12
CA GLY A 225 -11.61 -9.54 7.30
C GLY A 225 -10.31 -10.34 7.24
N VAL A 226 -9.42 -10.03 6.30
CA VAL A 226 -8.10 -10.62 6.16
C VAL A 226 -7.03 -9.54 6.33
N THR A 227 -6.10 -9.75 7.25
CA THR A 227 -4.89 -8.93 7.36
C THR A 227 -4.01 -9.16 6.15
N LYS A 228 -3.73 -8.09 5.40
CA LYS A 228 -2.84 -8.12 4.24
C LYS A 228 -1.65 -7.20 4.44
N LEU A 229 -0.48 -7.65 3.99
CA LEU A 229 0.70 -6.80 3.83
C LEU A 229 0.48 -5.87 2.63
N VAL A 230 0.72 -4.59 2.81
CA VAL A 230 0.46 -3.56 1.79
C VAL A 230 1.76 -3.03 1.21
N SER A 231 2.61 -2.50 2.09
CA SER A 231 3.77 -1.71 1.70
C SER A 231 4.89 -1.78 2.75
N ASP A 232 6.06 -1.27 2.39
CA ASP A 232 7.15 -0.97 3.29
C ASP A 232 7.47 0.53 3.34
N THR A 233 7.91 1.00 4.50
CA THR A 233 8.15 2.41 4.78
C THR A 233 9.41 2.91 4.09
N VAL A 234 9.33 3.99 3.30
CA VAL A 234 10.46 4.61 2.59
C VAL A 234 10.95 5.84 3.34
N GLY A 235 10.04 6.78 3.60
CA GLY A 235 10.38 8.06 4.21
C GLY A 235 9.16 8.73 4.82
N ALA A 236 9.38 9.58 5.82
CA ALA A 236 8.32 10.14 6.65
C ALA A 236 8.68 11.56 7.14
N GLY A 237 7.70 12.26 7.72
CA GLY A 237 7.89 13.58 8.33
C GLY A 237 8.94 13.55 9.45
N GLY A 238 8.99 12.45 10.20
CA GLY A 238 10.01 12.15 11.20
C GLY A 238 9.76 12.81 12.56
N CYS A 239 10.37 12.20 13.57
CA CYS A 239 10.46 12.62 14.98
C CYS A 239 11.24 13.95 15.18
N ARG A 240 10.89 15.03 14.46
CA ARG A 240 11.68 16.26 14.39
C ARG A 240 11.50 17.20 15.57
N GLY A 241 10.56 16.91 16.48
CA GLY A 241 10.27 17.75 17.65
C GLY A 241 9.67 19.12 17.28
N ILE A 242 9.05 19.20 16.11
CA ILE A 242 8.25 20.35 15.66
C ILE A 242 6.80 20.01 16.01
N GLU A 243 6.03 20.95 16.57
CA GLU A 243 4.58 20.73 16.79
C GLU A 243 3.95 20.22 15.49
N GLN A 244 3.17 19.14 15.61
CA GLN A 244 2.67 18.28 14.54
C GLN A 244 1.94 19.06 13.45
N ALA A 245 2.68 19.56 12.47
CA ALA A 245 2.12 19.89 11.18
C ALA A 245 1.73 18.56 10.52
N GLU A 246 0.51 18.45 10.01
CA GLU A 246 0.06 17.27 9.27
C GLU A 246 1.07 17.00 8.14
N SER A 247 1.75 15.85 8.22
CA SER A 247 2.67 15.38 7.20
C SER A 247 2.12 14.13 6.53
N ILE A 248 2.74 13.78 5.40
CA ILE A 248 2.39 12.59 4.64
C ILE A 248 3.66 11.78 4.46
N ASP A 249 3.62 10.53 4.91
CA ASP A 249 4.72 9.59 4.72
C ASP A 249 4.69 8.98 3.31
N LEU A 250 5.70 8.17 3.02
CA LEU A 250 5.87 7.51 1.73
C LEU A 250 6.26 6.06 1.93
N HIS A 251 5.56 5.19 1.21
CA HIS A 251 5.75 3.75 1.25
C HIS A 251 5.80 3.15 -0.15
N THR A 252 6.63 2.13 -0.34
CA THR A 252 6.66 1.33 -1.57
C THR A 252 5.69 0.16 -1.44
N LEU A 253 4.81 -0.03 -2.43
CA LEU A 253 3.88 -1.17 -2.44
C LEU A 253 4.64 -2.47 -2.66
N VAL A 254 4.26 -3.53 -1.95
CA VAL A 254 4.91 -4.85 -2.09
C VAL A 254 4.47 -5.57 -3.37
N ALA A 255 3.18 -5.51 -3.70
CA ALA A 255 2.59 -6.30 -4.79
C ALA A 255 3.28 -6.15 -6.17
N PRO A 256 3.64 -4.93 -6.63
CA PRO A 256 4.31 -4.75 -7.91
C PRO A 256 5.64 -5.52 -8.06
N TYR A 257 6.30 -5.87 -6.95
CA TYR A 257 7.63 -6.48 -6.95
C TYR A 257 7.63 -7.98 -6.58
N LEU A 258 6.46 -8.57 -6.36
CA LEU A 258 6.36 -9.98 -5.98
C LEU A 258 6.84 -10.94 -7.08
N GLU A 259 6.72 -10.56 -8.35
CA GLU A 259 7.24 -11.38 -9.47
C GLU A 259 8.77 -11.47 -9.42
N LEU A 260 9.46 -10.35 -9.13
CA LEU A 260 10.91 -10.33 -8.89
C LEU A 260 11.28 -11.22 -7.69
N ALA A 261 10.61 -11.01 -6.55
CA ALA A 261 10.85 -11.79 -5.34
C ALA A 261 10.70 -13.30 -5.59
N LYS A 262 9.64 -13.69 -6.29
CA LYS A 262 9.34 -15.08 -6.63
C LYS A 262 10.42 -15.69 -7.51
N GLN A 263 10.79 -15.03 -8.60
CA GLN A 263 11.79 -15.54 -9.55
C GLN A 263 13.14 -15.73 -8.87
N GLU A 264 13.59 -14.73 -8.10
CA GLU A 264 14.86 -14.79 -7.40
C GLU A 264 14.85 -15.83 -6.27
N TRP A 265 13.72 -15.98 -5.58
CA TRP A 265 13.55 -17.00 -4.53
C TRP A 265 13.56 -18.41 -5.11
N GLU A 266 12.81 -18.66 -6.19
CA GLU A 266 12.74 -19.97 -6.84
C GLU A 266 14.13 -20.42 -7.30
N LYS A 267 14.90 -19.51 -7.90
CA LYS A 267 16.30 -19.74 -8.27
C LYS A 267 17.17 -20.06 -7.06
N TYR A 268 17.15 -19.20 -6.04
CA TYR A 268 17.94 -19.37 -4.82
C TYR A 268 17.60 -20.68 -4.09
N ALA A 269 16.32 -21.01 -3.96
CA ALA A 269 15.86 -22.23 -3.31
C ALA A 269 16.28 -23.48 -4.09
N GLN A 270 16.25 -23.44 -5.42
CA GLN A 270 16.74 -24.53 -6.25
C GLN A 270 18.26 -24.75 -6.09
N GLU A 271 19.05 -23.68 -6.18
CA GLU A 271 20.51 -23.71 -6.02
C GLU A 271 20.92 -24.28 -4.66
N ASN A 272 20.20 -23.91 -3.60
CA ASN A 272 20.48 -24.31 -2.23
C ASN A 272 19.69 -25.54 -1.76
N LYS A 273 18.94 -26.20 -2.65
CA LYS A 273 18.13 -27.39 -2.37
C LYS A 273 17.14 -27.20 -1.21
N ILE A 274 16.61 -25.99 -1.06
CA ILE A 274 15.62 -25.65 -0.02
C ILE A 274 14.26 -26.20 -0.45
N ILE A 275 13.62 -26.95 0.46
CA ILE A 275 12.26 -27.43 0.29
C ILE A 275 11.34 -26.52 1.08
N TYR A 276 10.41 -25.86 0.38
CA TYR A 276 9.46 -24.92 0.98
C TYR A 276 8.04 -25.19 0.48
N SER A 277 7.04 -24.79 1.28
CA SER A 277 5.63 -24.84 0.87
C SER A 277 5.31 -23.68 -0.07
N PRO A 278 4.25 -23.78 -0.92
CA PRO A 278 3.81 -22.65 -1.72
C PRO A 278 3.61 -21.40 -0.85
N ILE A 279 4.21 -20.28 -1.27
CA ILE A 279 4.20 -19.02 -0.53
C ILE A 279 2.91 -18.27 -0.88
N LEU A 280 2.07 -18.03 0.12
CA LEU A 280 0.75 -17.40 0.00
C LEU A 280 0.84 -16.00 -0.61
N ALA A 281 1.87 -15.22 -0.24
CA ALA A 281 2.08 -13.87 -0.74
C ALA A 281 2.11 -13.82 -2.28
N PHE A 282 2.70 -14.82 -2.94
CA PHE A 282 2.80 -14.87 -4.40
C PHE A 282 1.47 -15.12 -5.11
N ASN A 283 0.39 -15.47 -4.40
CA ASN A 283 -0.94 -15.55 -5.01
C ASN A 283 -1.43 -14.18 -5.50
N ALA A 284 -0.96 -13.09 -4.90
CA ALA A 284 -1.31 -11.73 -5.31
C ALA A 284 -0.87 -11.42 -6.75
N ILE A 285 0.19 -12.08 -7.25
CA ILE A 285 0.69 -11.89 -8.63
C ILE A 285 -0.39 -12.24 -9.66
N GLU A 286 -0.95 -13.44 -9.58
CA GLU A 286 -1.94 -13.91 -10.55
C GLU A 286 -3.31 -13.27 -10.32
N LEU A 287 -3.64 -12.94 -9.07
CA LEU A 287 -4.85 -12.20 -8.74
C LEU A 287 -4.82 -10.79 -9.36
N ASP A 288 -3.71 -10.06 -9.19
CA ASP A 288 -3.55 -8.71 -9.73
C ASP A 288 -3.57 -8.70 -11.27
N LYS A 289 -2.89 -9.67 -11.92
CA LYS A 289 -2.97 -9.86 -13.38
C LYS A 289 -4.41 -10.10 -13.86
N ALA A 290 -5.16 -10.96 -13.17
CA ALA A 290 -6.54 -11.25 -13.52
C ALA A 290 -7.44 -10.02 -13.33
N GLN A 291 -7.29 -9.30 -12.22
CA GLN A 291 -8.03 -8.08 -11.93
C GLN A 291 -7.74 -6.98 -12.95
N LYS A 292 -6.47 -6.77 -13.31
CA LYS A 292 -6.04 -5.80 -14.34
C LYS A 292 -6.72 -6.06 -15.66
N LYS A 293 -6.78 -7.32 -16.08
CA LYS A 293 -7.46 -7.72 -17.32
C LYS A 293 -8.96 -7.40 -17.28
N ILE A 294 -9.65 -7.78 -16.20
CA ILE A 294 -11.09 -7.53 -16.03
C ILE A 294 -11.38 -6.03 -16.08
N VAL A 295 -10.58 -5.22 -15.37
CA VAL A 295 -10.77 -3.78 -15.31
C VAL A 295 -10.49 -3.13 -16.66
N ALA A 296 -9.44 -3.53 -17.38
CA ALA A 296 -9.16 -3.00 -18.71
C ALA A 296 -10.30 -3.29 -19.71
N GLU A 297 -10.86 -4.50 -19.67
CA GLU A 297 -12.03 -4.87 -20.49
C GLU A 297 -13.28 -4.06 -20.11
N ALA A 298 -13.49 -3.81 -18.81
CA ALA A 298 -14.57 -2.99 -18.31
C ALA A 298 -14.42 -1.52 -18.72
N GLU A 299 -13.25 -0.92 -18.54
CA GLU A 299 -12.96 0.48 -18.90
C GLU A 299 -13.22 0.75 -20.38
N ASN A 300 -12.84 -0.17 -21.27
CA ASN A 300 -13.14 -0.05 -22.70
C ASN A 300 -14.65 -0.08 -22.98
N SER A 301 -15.42 -0.83 -22.19
CA SER A 301 -16.86 -0.99 -22.37
C SER A 301 -17.68 0.16 -21.77
N VAL A 302 -17.15 0.83 -20.75
CA VAL A 302 -17.85 1.88 -20.00
C VAL A 302 -17.20 3.27 -20.15
N ALA A 303 -16.29 3.42 -21.11
CA ALA A 303 -15.66 4.70 -21.41
C ALA A 303 -16.70 5.80 -21.61
N GLY A 304 -16.50 6.94 -20.94
CA GLY A 304 -17.45 8.05 -20.96
C GLY A 304 -18.63 7.94 -19.97
N LEU A 305 -18.83 6.79 -19.31
CA LEU A 305 -19.85 6.65 -18.26
C LEU A 305 -19.43 7.46 -17.02
N LEU A 306 -20.37 8.22 -16.46
CA LEU A 306 -20.11 9.09 -15.32
C LEU A 306 -19.95 8.27 -14.03
N VAL A 307 -18.86 8.54 -13.31
CA VAL A 307 -18.62 8.04 -11.97
C VAL A 307 -18.47 9.20 -10.99
N ARG A 308 -18.95 9.00 -9.76
CA ARG A 308 -18.75 9.96 -8.67
C ARG A 308 -17.37 9.72 -8.05
N ARG A 309 -16.60 10.79 -7.90
CA ARG A 309 -15.27 10.77 -7.29
C ARG A 309 -15.11 11.95 -6.35
N ASP A 310 -14.33 11.71 -5.30
CA ASP A 310 -13.86 12.74 -4.39
C ASP A 310 -12.42 13.10 -4.77
N PHE A 311 -12.17 14.40 -4.83
CA PHE A 311 -10.89 14.99 -5.19
C PHE A 311 -10.45 15.91 -4.06
N GLU A 312 -9.19 15.78 -3.66
CA GLU A 312 -8.59 16.63 -2.65
C GLU A 312 -7.27 17.21 -3.17
N SER A 313 -6.96 18.42 -2.72
CA SER A 313 -5.61 18.99 -2.81
C SER A 313 -5.36 19.95 -1.65
N THR A 314 -4.09 20.07 -1.30
CA THR A 314 -3.58 21.12 -0.42
C THR A 314 -2.93 22.24 -1.25
N CYS A 315 -2.80 23.44 -0.70
CA CYS A 315 -2.04 24.54 -1.28
C CYS A 315 -1.12 25.21 -0.26
N CYS A 316 -0.16 26.00 -0.75
CA CYS A 316 0.73 26.83 0.07
C CYS A 316 -0.07 27.85 0.92
N HIS A 317 0.58 28.36 1.98
CA HIS A 317 0.02 29.27 2.99
C HIS A 317 -0.30 30.69 2.47
N HIS A 318 -1.10 30.82 1.41
CA HIS A 318 -1.41 32.11 0.80
C HIS A 318 -2.92 32.39 0.85
N LYS A 319 -3.29 33.47 1.57
CA LYS A 319 -4.68 33.89 1.88
C LYS A 319 -5.58 34.10 0.67
N SER A 320 -5.00 34.31 -0.52
CA SER A 320 -5.74 34.61 -1.76
C SER A 320 -5.58 33.54 -2.86
N SER A 321 -5.32 32.30 -2.47
CA SER A 321 -5.19 31.18 -3.43
C SER A 321 -6.56 30.76 -3.96
N ASN A 322 -6.66 30.61 -5.28
CA ASN A 322 -7.79 29.97 -5.96
C ASN A 322 -7.39 28.53 -6.28
N MET A 323 -8.33 27.60 -6.13
CA MET A 323 -8.15 26.18 -6.48
C MET A 323 -9.32 25.70 -7.32
N PHE A 324 -9.05 25.28 -8.55
CA PHE A 324 -10.03 24.74 -9.47
C PHE A 324 -9.69 23.30 -9.84
N LEU A 325 -10.71 22.46 -9.91
CA LEU A 325 -10.60 21.15 -10.53
C LEU A 325 -10.95 21.29 -12.01
N GLU A 326 -9.98 21.00 -12.88
CA GLU A 326 -10.13 21.05 -14.32
C GLU A 326 -10.29 19.64 -14.90
N ILE A 327 -11.06 19.52 -15.98
CA ILE A 327 -11.19 18.31 -16.80
C ILE A 327 -10.67 18.59 -18.21
N LYS A 328 -9.94 17.63 -18.77
CA LYS A 328 -9.41 17.69 -20.13
C LYS A 328 -10.52 17.46 -21.16
N LYS A 329 -10.65 18.36 -22.13
CA LYS A 329 -11.58 18.30 -23.27
C LYS A 329 -10.78 18.45 -24.57
N GLY A 330 -10.47 17.33 -25.23
CA GLY A 330 -9.55 17.34 -26.36
C GLY A 330 -8.15 17.75 -25.90
N GLU A 331 -7.63 18.85 -26.46
CA GLU A 331 -6.32 19.40 -26.09
C GLU A 331 -6.39 20.49 -25.01
N THR A 332 -7.59 20.96 -24.66
CA THR A 332 -7.76 22.05 -23.69
C THR A 332 -8.24 21.54 -22.34
N TRP A 333 -8.04 22.37 -21.31
CA TRP A 333 -8.55 22.15 -19.96
C TRP A 333 -9.74 23.07 -19.72
N SER A 334 -10.76 22.56 -19.05
CA SER A 334 -11.94 23.33 -18.68
C SER A 334 -12.27 23.09 -17.21
N VAL A 335 -12.66 24.14 -16.49
CA VAL A 335 -13.12 24.02 -15.11
C VAL A 335 -14.34 23.08 -15.07
N LEU A 336 -14.23 21.99 -14.31
CA LEU A 336 -15.29 20.99 -14.19
C LEU A 336 -16.44 21.54 -13.34
N MET A 337 -16.14 22.24 -12.25
CA MET A 337 -17.10 22.95 -11.39
C MET A 337 -16.39 24.11 -10.65
N PRO A 338 -17.04 25.28 -10.47
CA PRO A 338 -16.74 26.11 -9.31
C PRO A 338 -17.25 25.35 -8.08
N ALA A 339 -16.34 24.72 -7.35
CA ALA A 339 -16.58 23.77 -6.28
C ALA A 339 -17.89 23.99 -5.49
N SER A 340 -18.77 23.00 -5.49
CA SER A 340 -19.71 22.84 -4.38
C SER A 340 -18.89 22.60 -3.12
N LYS A 341 -18.71 23.69 -2.36
CA LYS A 341 -17.89 23.83 -1.15
C LYS A 341 -16.42 23.47 -1.36
N VAL A 342 -15.62 24.41 -1.89
CA VAL A 342 -14.26 24.47 -1.37
C VAL A 342 -14.39 24.75 0.13
N LEU A 343 -14.05 23.79 0.98
CA LEU A 343 -13.82 24.04 2.39
C LEU A 343 -12.50 24.79 2.54
N PHE A 344 -12.40 25.98 1.96
CA PHE A 344 -11.30 26.89 2.21
C PHE A 344 -11.59 27.64 3.50
N SER A 345 -10.77 27.38 4.50
CA SER A 345 -10.34 28.41 5.44
C SER A 345 -8.85 28.22 5.65
N SER A 346 -8.01 28.95 4.91
CA SER A 346 -6.72 29.34 5.46
C SER A 346 -6.94 30.74 6.03
N PRO A 347 -7.21 30.87 7.34
CA PRO A 347 -7.43 32.15 8.01
C PRO A 347 -6.14 32.99 8.13
N SER A 348 -4.96 32.48 7.72
CA SER A 348 -3.67 33.13 7.97
C SER A 348 -2.58 32.75 6.95
N GLU A 349 -1.48 33.51 6.93
CA GLU A 349 -0.26 33.23 6.13
C GLU A 349 0.54 32.02 6.66
N THR A 350 0.01 31.33 7.68
CA THR A 350 0.67 30.21 8.35
C THR A 350 -0.13 28.90 8.27
N GLU A 351 -1.32 28.89 7.67
CA GLU A 351 -2.18 27.69 7.57
C GLU A 351 -2.29 27.15 6.14
N VAL A 352 -2.16 25.83 5.99
CA VAL A 352 -2.23 25.13 4.70
C VAL A 352 -3.67 25.19 4.20
N GLY A 353 -3.88 25.72 2.99
CA GLY A 353 -5.20 25.69 2.37
C GLY A 353 -5.53 24.27 1.89
N ARG A 354 -6.79 23.87 2.03
CA ARG A 354 -7.32 22.58 1.54
C ARG A 354 -8.52 22.80 0.65
N ALA A 355 -8.61 22.02 -0.42
CA ALA A 355 -9.77 21.95 -1.29
C ALA A 355 -10.25 20.51 -1.39
N PHE A 356 -11.55 20.32 -1.24
CA PHE A 356 -12.24 19.06 -1.43
C PHE A 356 -13.39 19.26 -2.41
N VAL A 357 -13.50 18.41 -3.41
CA VAL A 357 -14.57 18.45 -4.41
C VAL A 357 -15.06 17.04 -4.69
N THR A 358 -16.36 16.82 -4.55
CA THR A 358 -17.01 15.64 -5.11
C THR A 358 -17.60 15.99 -6.47
N ALA A 359 -17.21 15.27 -7.52
CA ALA A 359 -17.71 15.50 -8.87
C ALA A 359 -18.08 14.21 -9.61
N GLN A 360 -19.01 14.33 -10.55
CA GLN A 360 -19.27 13.29 -11.55
C GLN A 360 -18.35 13.51 -12.74
N VAL A 361 -17.52 12.51 -13.03
CA VAL A 361 -16.50 12.56 -14.08
C VAL A 361 -16.63 11.32 -14.99
N PRO A 362 -16.47 11.46 -16.32
CA PRO A 362 -16.49 10.32 -17.22
C PRO A 362 -15.27 9.41 -17.02
N ILE A 363 -15.48 8.10 -16.99
CA ILE A 363 -14.38 7.12 -17.05
C ILE A 363 -13.54 7.35 -18.31
N GLY A 364 -12.22 7.34 -18.15
CA GLY A 364 -11.23 7.59 -19.18
C GLY A 364 -10.85 9.06 -19.38
N SER A 365 -11.55 10.00 -18.72
CA SER A 365 -11.16 11.42 -18.73
C SER A 365 -9.92 11.68 -17.87
N TYR A 366 -9.27 12.83 -18.09
CA TYR A 366 -8.18 13.32 -17.25
C TYR A 366 -8.63 14.55 -16.48
N VAL A 367 -8.28 14.62 -15.21
CA VAL A 367 -8.51 15.78 -14.35
C VAL A 367 -7.20 16.30 -13.77
N ARG A 368 -7.15 17.57 -13.37
CA ARG A 368 -6.03 18.13 -12.62
C ARG A 368 -6.48 19.27 -11.71
N TRP A 369 -5.71 19.53 -10.67
CA TRP A 369 -5.85 20.75 -9.89
C TRP A 369 -5.13 21.92 -10.56
N HIS A 370 -5.77 23.07 -10.59
CA HIS A 370 -5.19 24.35 -10.96
C HIS A 370 -5.24 25.26 -9.73
N ILE A 371 -4.07 25.59 -9.19
CA ILE A 371 -3.91 26.34 -7.93
C ILE A 371 -3.09 27.59 -8.23
N PHE A 372 -3.68 28.76 -8.01
CA PHE A 372 -2.98 30.01 -8.32
C PHE A 372 -3.36 31.13 -7.37
N ALA A 373 -2.43 32.05 -7.16
CA ALA A 373 -2.64 33.32 -6.50
C ALA A 373 -2.11 34.43 -7.41
N ALA A 374 -3.00 35.35 -7.79
CA ALA A 374 -2.66 36.41 -8.73
C ALA A 374 -1.43 37.20 -8.27
N GLY A 375 -0.41 37.29 -9.14
CA GLY A 375 0.85 37.97 -8.84
C GLY A 375 1.81 37.22 -7.91
N ALA A 376 1.50 35.99 -7.50
CA ALA A 376 2.35 35.18 -6.62
C ALA A 376 2.79 33.86 -7.27
N PHE A 377 1.85 32.98 -7.61
CA PHE A 377 2.15 31.69 -8.24
C PHE A 377 0.99 31.17 -9.08
N ASP A 378 1.31 30.27 -10.02
CA ASP A 378 0.36 29.53 -10.84
C ASP A 378 0.87 28.09 -11.01
N TYR A 379 0.13 27.14 -10.45
CA TYR A 379 0.53 25.73 -10.36
C TYR A 379 -0.55 24.82 -10.94
N TYR A 380 -0.11 23.88 -11.77
CA TYR A 380 -0.96 22.82 -12.31
C TYR A 380 -0.48 21.49 -11.74
N GLY A 381 -1.40 20.79 -11.06
CA GLY A 381 -1.17 19.43 -10.61
C GLY A 381 -0.99 18.47 -11.78
N GLN A 382 -0.37 17.33 -11.49
CA GLN A 382 -0.21 16.26 -12.46
C GLN A 382 -1.58 15.72 -12.91
N PRO A 383 -1.83 15.55 -14.22
CA PRO A 383 -3.07 14.96 -14.72
C PRO A 383 -3.35 13.56 -14.16
N GLU A 384 -4.49 13.37 -13.50
CA GLU A 384 -4.98 12.07 -13.05
C GLU A 384 -6.00 11.52 -14.05
N LYS A 385 -5.80 10.28 -14.52
CA LYS A 385 -6.79 9.57 -15.34
C LYS A 385 -7.89 8.96 -14.48
N ILE A 386 -9.13 9.33 -14.73
CA ILE A 386 -10.30 8.75 -14.09
C ILE A 386 -10.48 7.31 -14.55
N SER A 387 -10.21 6.38 -13.64
CA SER A 387 -10.15 4.94 -13.90
C SER A 387 -11.07 4.20 -12.93
N ILE A 388 -11.34 2.93 -13.23
CA ILE A 388 -12.07 2.04 -12.32
C ILE A 388 -11.12 1.66 -11.17
N ILE A 389 -11.58 1.81 -9.93
CA ILE A 389 -10.75 1.61 -8.74
C ILE A 389 -10.94 0.24 -8.09
N SER A 390 -11.96 -0.53 -8.49
CA SER A 390 -12.25 -1.85 -7.92
C SER A 390 -12.97 -2.80 -8.88
N ILE A 391 -12.94 -4.09 -8.54
CA ILE A 391 -13.66 -5.12 -9.30
C ILE A 391 -15.17 -4.98 -9.12
N GLU A 392 -15.61 -4.61 -7.93
CA GLU A 392 -17.01 -4.36 -7.60
C GLU A 392 -17.55 -3.20 -8.44
N GLU A 393 -16.80 -2.11 -8.54
CA GLU A 393 -17.15 -0.99 -9.41
C GLU A 393 -17.18 -1.42 -10.89
N ALA A 394 -16.18 -2.16 -11.38
CA ALA A 394 -16.20 -2.67 -12.75
C ALA A 394 -17.49 -3.46 -13.05
N GLN A 395 -17.90 -4.34 -12.13
CA GLN A 395 -19.12 -5.14 -12.28
C GLN A 395 -20.38 -4.28 -12.28
N GLU A 396 -20.44 -3.28 -11.40
CA GLU A 396 -21.57 -2.35 -11.32
C GLU A 396 -21.70 -1.50 -12.58
N LEU A 397 -20.61 -0.89 -13.05
CA LEU A 397 -20.62 -0.04 -14.25
C LEU A 397 -20.96 -0.85 -15.50
N LEU A 398 -20.43 -2.07 -15.63
CA LEU A 398 -20.80 -2.97 -16.72
C LEU A 398 -22.29 -3.30 -16.69
N LYS A 399 -22.87 -3.53 -15.51
CA LYS A 399 -24.32 -3.76 -15.37
C LYS A 399 -25.11 -2.53 -15.81
N VAL A 400 -24.74 -1.33 -15.35
CA VAL A 400 -25.38 -0.07 -15.74
C VAL A 400 -25.32 0.13 -17.27
N ALA A 401 -24.16 -0.13 -17.89
CA ALA A 401 -24.00 -0.03 -19.33
C ALA A 401 -24.92 -1.02 -20.08
N THR A 402 -25.03 -2.27 -19.61
CA THR A 402 -25.93 -3.26 -20.21
C THR A 402 -27.40 -2.90 -20.06
N ASP A 403 -27.81 -2.38 -18.90
CA ASP A 403 -29.20 -1.99 -18.63
C ASP A 403 -29.60 -0.78 -19.49
N LYS A 404 -28.69 0.20 -19.65
CA LYS A 404 -28.89 1.35 -20.54
C LYS A 404 -29.01 0.92 -22.01
N ALA A 405 -28.11 0.07 -22.49
CA ALA A 405 -28.17 -0.44 -23.86
C ALA A 405 -29.48 -1.20 -24.14
N ALA A 406 -29.96 -2.00 -23.17
CA ALA A 406 -31.23 -2.70 -23.28
C ALA A 406 -32.44 -1.73 -23.29
N ALA A 407 -32.39 -0.66 -22.50
CA ALA A 407 -33.44 0.37 -22.48
C ALA A 407 -33.47 1.17 -23.79
N ASP A 408 -32.31 1.62 -24.29
CA ASP A 408 -32.19 2.35 -25.55
C ASP A 408 -32.67 1.50 -26.74
N LEU A 409 -32.35 0.19 -26.72
CA LEU A 409 -32.84 -0.75 -27.72
C LEU A 409 -34.36 -0.95 -27.64
N LYS A 410 -34.92 -1.08 -26.44
CA LYS A 410 -36.38 -1.16 -26.23
C LYS A 410 -37.09 0.12 -26.70
N ALA A 411 -36.51 1.29 -26.45
CA ALA A 411 -37.05 2.57 -26.89
C ALA A 411 -37.04 2.68 -28.42
N LYS A 412 -35.93 2.30 -29.08
CA LYS A 412 -35.85 2.24 -30.56
C LYS A 412 -36.84 1.24 -31.16
N LEU A 413 -37.03 0.07 -30.53
CA LEU A 413 -38.01 -0.93 -30.94
C LEU A 413 -39.46 -0.48 -30.80
N ALA A 414 -39.74 0.44 -29.88
CA ALA A 414 -41.08 1.01 -29.70
C ALA A 414 -41.40 2.11 -30.73
N THR A 415 -40.38 2.69 -31.37
CA THR A 415 -40.54 3.78 -32.35
C THR A 415 -40.42 3.34 -33.80
N ASP A 416 -39.81 2.18 -34.09
CA ASP A 416 -39.52 1.76 -35.46
C ASP A 416 -40.48 0.67 -35.99
N LYS A 417 -41.06 0.91 -37.17
CA LYS A 417 -41.91 -0.04 -37.94
C LYS A 417 -41.14 -1.28 -38.44
N ALA A 418 -39.83 -1.37 -38.21
CA ALA A 418 -38.92 -2.45 -38.60
C ALA A 418 -38.53 -3.38 -37.41
N ALA A 419 -39.38 -3.49 -36.39
CA ALA A 419 -39.13 -4.29 -35.19
C ALA A 419 -38.92 -5.81 -35.43
N ALA A 420 -39.17 -6.32 -36.64
CA ALA A 420 -39.03 -7.74 -36.98
C ALA A 420 -37.56 -8.16 -37.22
N ASP A 421 -36.78 -7.35 -37.93
CA ASP A 421 -35.38 -7.70 -38.28
C ASP A 421 -34.44 -7.57 -37.08
N LEU A 422 -34.72 -6.66 -36.17
CA LEU A 422 -33.94 -6.45 -34.95
C LEU A 422 -34.22 -7.54 -33.89
N LYS A 423 -35.44 -8.10 -33.86
CA LYS A 423 -35.79 -9.29 -33.05
C LYS A 423 -35.05 -10.54 -33.50
N ALA A 424 -34.76 -10.68 -34.79
CA ALA A 424 -33.97 -11.79 -35.32
C ALA A 424 -32.47 -11.69 -34.92
N LYS A 425 -31.93 -10.47 -34.83
CA LYS A 425 -30.53 -10.21 -34.42
C LYS A 425 -30.29 -10.45 -32.91
N LEU A 426 -31.31 -10.26 -32.08
CA LEU A 426 -31.34 -10.58 -30.65
C LEU A 426 -31.13 -12.07 -30.33
N ALA A 427 -31.43 -12.98 -31.27
CA ALA A 427 -31.15 -14.40 -31.09
C ALA A 427 -29.65 -14.75 -31.22
N THR A 428 -28.82 -13.80 -31.68
CA THR A 428 -27.40 -14.05 -32.03
C THR A 428 -26.39 -13.21 -31.25
N ASP A 429 -26.79 -12.22 -30.44
CA ASP A 429 -25.87 -11.37 -29.68
C ASP A 429 -25.38 -12.07 -28.39
N LYS A 430 -24.57 -13.11 -28.62
CA LYS A 430 -23.88 -13.95 -27.65
C LYS A 430 -22.76 -13.22 -26.88
N ALA A 431 -22.36 -12.02 -27.32
CA ALA A 431 -21.16 -11.33 -26.85
C ALA A 431 -21.24 -10.80 -25.40
N ALA A 432 -22.37 -10.23 -24.97
CA ALA A 432 -22.53 -9.72 -23.59
C ALA A 432 -22.82 -10.85 -22.59
N ALA A 433 -23.52 -11.89 -23.03
CA ALA A 433 -23.78 -13.09 -22.23
C ALA A 433 -22.50 -13.91 -22.00
N ASP A 434 -21.64 -14.05 -23.02
CA ASP A 434 -20.36 -14.76 -22.92
C ASP A 434 -19.35 -14.04 -22.00
N LEU A 435 -19.35 -12.70 -21.94
CA LEU A 435 -18.49 -11.94 -21.01
C LEU A 435 -18.98 -12.06 -19.56
N LYS A 436 -20.31 -11.97 -19.34
CA LYS A 436 -20.94 -12.16 -18.02
C LYS A 436 -20.78 -13.60 -17.52
N ALA A 437 -20.83 -14.59 -18.43
CA ALA A 437 -20.57 -15.99 -18.14
C ALA A 437 -19.10 -16.25 -17.80
N LYS A 438 -18.14 -15.66 -18.53
CA LYS A 438 -16.70 -15.73 -18.22
C LYS A 438 -16.38 -15.14 -16.84
N LEU A 439 -16.93 -13.96 -16.52
CA LEU A 439 -16.75 -13.31 -15.22
C LEU A 439 -17.35 -14.12 -14.06
N ALA A 440 -18.47 -14.82 -14.28
CA ALA A 440 -19.07 -15.72 -13.29
C ALA A 440 -18.29 -17.04 -13.12
N THR A 441 -17.75 -17.61 -14.20
CA THR A 441 -16.89 -18.82 -14.13
C THR A 441 -15.53 -18.53 -13.53
N ASP A 442 -14.95 -17.35 -13.78
CA ASP A 442 -13.65 -16.97 -13.22
C ASP A 442 -13.79 -16.57 -11.74
N LYS A 443 -14.90 -15.95 -11.34
CA LYS A 443 -15.28 -15.76 -9.91
C LYS A 443 -15.42 -17.10 -9.18
N ALA A 444 -15.95 -18.14 -9.83
CA ALA A 444 -16.07 -19.49 -9.25
C ALA A 444 -14.76 -20.30 -9.28
N ALA A 445 -13.88 -20.07 -10.27
CA ALA A 445 -12.57 -20.70 -10.37
C ALA A 445 -11.55 -20.10 -9.40
N VAL A 446 -11.64 -18.80 -9.11
CA VAL A 446 -10.71 -18.09 -8.18
C VAL A 446 -11.09 -18.33 -6.71
N THR A 447 -12.34 -18.70 -6.40
CA THR A 447 -12.81 -18.88 -5.00
C THR A 447 -13.01 -20.33 -4.55
N LYS A 448 -13.12 -21.32 -5.44
CA LYS A 448 -13.35 -22.73 -5.03
C LYS A 448 -12.05 -23.51 -4.88
N LYS A 449 -11.53 -23.58 -3.65
CA LYS A 449 -10.50 -24.56 -3.26
C LYS A 449 -11.12 -25.96 -3.33
N THR A 450 -10.59 -26.82 -4.19
CA THR A 450 -10.98 -28.24 -4.24
C THR A 450 -9.97 -29.03 -3.40
N THR A 451 -10.45 -29.93 -2.54
CA THR A 451 -9.58 -30.76 -1.68
C THR A 451 -9.47 -32.16 -2.25
N ILE A 452 -8.26 -32.60 -2.58
CA ILE A 452 -7.97 -34.00 -2.96
C ILE A 452 -7.30 -34.73 -1.82
N THR A 453 -7.48 -36.05 -1.77
CA THR A 453 -6.74 -36.93 -0.87
C THR A 453 -5.64 -37.63 -1.65
N CYS A 454 -4.40 -37.51 -1.19
CA CYS A 454 -3.20 -38.06 -1.79
C CYS A 454 -2.64 -39.16 -0.88
N ILE A 455 -2.29 -40.30 -1.46
CA ILE A 455 -1.81 -41.49 -0.74
C ILE A 455 -0.42 -41.92 -1.22
N LYS A 456 0.44 -42.32 -0.28
CA LYS A 456 1.75 -42.95 -0.52
C LYS A 456 1.92 -44.10 0.45
N GLY A 457 1.61 -45.33 0.02
CA GLY A 457 1.49 -46.47 0.93
C GLY A 457 0.36 -46.26 1.93
N LYS A 458 0.65 -46.36 3.23
CA LYS A 458 -0.32 -46.11 4.33
C LYS A 458 -0.50 -44.62 4.69
N LEU A 459 0.35 -43.73 4.15
CA LEU A 459 0.29 -42.30 4.44
C LEU A 459 -0.80 -41.61 3.61
N VAL A 460 -1.64 -40.82 4.27
CA VAL A 460 -2.75 -40.07 3.68
C VAL A 460 -2.54 -38.57 3.92
N LYS A 461 -2.57 -37.76 2.86
CA LYS A 461 -2.43 -36.29 2.93
C LYS A 461 -3.55 -35.63 2.14
N LYS A 462 -4.28 -34.69 2.75
CA LYS A 462 -5.26 -33.85 2.06
C LYS A 462 -4.57 -32.62 1.49
N VAL A 463 -4.89 -32.25 0.24
CA VAL A 463 -4.32 -31.10 -0.46
C VAL A 463 -5.48 -30.25 -0.98
N ALA A 464 -5.59 -29.01 -0.50
CA ALA A 464 -6.61 -28.06 -0.93
C ALA A 464 -5.95 -26.96 -1.77
N ALA A 465 -6.40 -26.81 -3.02
CA ALA A 465 -5.94 -25.74 -3.92
C ALA A 465 -6.99 -25.46 -5.00
N VAL A 466 -6.80 -24.40 -5.77
CA VAL A 466 -7.67 -24.06 -6.92
C VAL A 466 -7.54 -25.11 -8.05
N LYS A 467 -6.37 -25.74 -8.19
CA LYS A 467 -6.13 -26.94 -9.02
C LYS A 467 -5.16 -27.89 -8.30
N PRO A 468 -5.65 -28.73 -7.36
CA PRO A 468 -4.76 -29.48 -6.48
C PRO A 468 -4.04 -30.62 -7.21
N LYS A 469 -2.75 -30.78 -6.96
CA LYS A 469 -1.93 -31.91 -7.42
C LYS A 469 -1.29 -32.61 -6.21
N CYS A 470 -1.14 -33.92 -6.29
CA CYS A 470 -0.44 -34.65 -5.25
C CYS A 470 1.06 -34.35 -5.26
N PRO A 471 1.70 -34.20 -4.08
CA PRO A 471 3.15 -34.06 -3.97
C PRO A 471 3.88 -35.24 -4.64
N LYS A 472 5.12 -35.02 -5.09
CA LYS A 472 5.92 -36.04 -5.77
C LYS A 472 6.01 -37.33 -4.93
N GLY A 473 5.56 -38.45 -5.51
CA GLY A 473 5.51 -39.75 -4.86
C GLY A 473 4.19 -40.11 -4.16
N TYR A 474 3.19 -39.22 -4.15
CA TYR A 474 1.82 -39.52 -3.73
C TYR A 474 0.91 -39.67 -4.95
N LYS A 475 -0.03 -40.61 -4.90
CA LYS A 475 -1.07 -40.79 -5.92
C LYS A 475 -2.40 -40.25 -5.40
N VAL A 476 -3.24 -39.71 -6.28
CA VAL A 476 -4.60 -39.31 -5.91
C VAL A 476 -5.37 -40.56 -5.50
N LYS A 477 -5.99 -40.52 -4.32
CA LYS A 477 -6.95 -41.53 -3.88
C LYS A 477 -8.23 -41.29 -4.70
N LYS A 478 -8.50 -42.19 -5.65
CA LYS A 478 -9.78 -42.19 -6.38
C LYS A 478 -10.93 -42.57 -5.46
#